data_AF-A0A3N4J586-F1
#
_entry.id   AF-A0A3N4J586-F1
#
_cell.length_a   1.000
_cell.length_b   1.000
_cell.length_c   1.000
_cell.angle_alpha   90.00
_cell.angle_beta   90.00
_cell.angle_gamma   90.00
#
_symmetry.space_group_name_H-M   'P 1'
#
loop_
_entity.id
_entity.type
_entity.pdbx_description
1 polymer ?
#
loop_
_entity_poly.entity_id
_entity_poly.type
_entity_poly.pdbx_seq_one_letter_code
_entity_poly.pdbx_strand_id
1 'polypeptide(L)'
;MFRTELLDPYTNFIKTSDDKRIEDYREMDETTDALFRDAHGKQLGNQKKGTEVIYEVLTQTGVAQGREIPLVLALGSDAVSTIQRFARDQADLVKSWGEVSSPTDSPQGK
;
A
#
# COMPACT_ATOMS: atom_id res chain seq x y z
N MET A 1 -1.10 -6.95 22.72
CA MET A 1 -0.40 -6.10 21.73
C MET A 1 -1.09 -6.29 20.38
N PHE A 2 -1.56 -5.23 19.71
CA PHE A 2 -2.29 -5.31 18.42
C PHE A 2 -1.32 -5.34 17.22
N ARG A 3 -0.38 -6.29 17.21
CA ARG A 3 0.45 -6.57 16.02
C ARG A 3 0.14 -7.98 15.57
N THR A 4 -0.19 -8.13 14.30
CA THR A 4 -0.38 -9.45 13.71
C THR A 4 0.98 -10.12 13.55
N GLU A 5 1.04 -11.42 13.82
CA GLU A 5 2.25 -12.22 13.65
C GLU A 5 2.57 -12.54 12.18
N LEU A 6 2.05 -11.73 11.25
CA LEU A 6 2.21 -11.91 9.81
C LEU A 6 3.67 -11.82 9.38
N LEU A 7 4.46 -10.92 10.00
CA LEU A 7 5.87 -10.75 9.67
C LEU A 7 6.78 -11.63 10.53
N ASP A 8 6.25 -12.34 11.52
CA ASP A 8 7.06 -13.23 12.34
C ASP A 8 7.55 -14.41 11.47
N PRO A 9 8.88 -14.59 11.29
CA PRO A 9 9.43 -15.65 10.45
C PRO A 9 9.11 -17.07 10.96
N TYR A 10 8.69 -17.21 12.22
CA TYR A 10 8.42 -18.49 12.88
C TYR A 10 6.93 -18.82 12.98
N THR A 11 6.05 -17.81 12.98
CA THR A 11 4.59 -18.02 13.09
C THR A 11 3.78 -17.51 11.90
N ASN A 12 4.44 -16.94 10.88
CA ASN A 12 3.78 -16.54 9.64
C ASN A 12 3.24 -17.76 8.88
N PHE A 13 1.93 -17.99 9.01
CA PHE A 13 1.21 -19.10 8.36
C PHE A 13 1.10 -18.96 6.83
N ILE A 14 1.43 -17.80 6.25
CA ILE A 14 1.43 -17.55 4.81
C ILE A 14 2.81 -17.87 4.19
N LYS A 15 3.85 -18.08 5.01
CA LYS A 15 5.19 -18.41 4.53
C LYS A 15 5.16 -19.72 3.73
N THR A 16 5.76 -19.71 2.55
CA THR A 16 6.01 -20.93 1.78
C THR A 16 6.94 -21.85 2.59
N SER A 17 6.52 -23.10 2.79
CA SER A 17 7.35 -24.08 3.47
C SER A 17 8.60 -24.39 2.64
N ASP A 18 9.73 -24.64 3.31
CA ASP A 18 11.03 -24.77 2.64
C ASP A 18 11.05 -25.92 1.62
N ASP A 19 10.26 -26.98 1.83
CA ASP A 19 10.11 -28.12 0.91
C ASP A 19 9.35 -27.79 -0.38
N LYS A 20 8.65 -26.65 -0.43
CA LYS A 20 7.88 -26.19 -1.60
C LYS A 20 8.55 -25.05 -2.36
N ARG A 21 9.70 -24.57 -1.86
CA ARG A 21 10.46 -23.51 -2.51
C ARG A 21 11.13 -24.04 -3.77
N ILE A 22 11.13 -23.22 -4.80
CA ILE A 22 11.76 -23.53 -6.09
C ILE A 22 13.14 -22.90 -6.08
N GLU A 23 14.18 -23.68 -6.37
CA GLU A 23 15.59 -23.25 -6.28
C GLU A 23 15.87 -21.98 -7.10
N ASP A 24 15.27 -21.84 -8.28
CA ASP A 24 15.43 -20.65 -9.15
C ASP A 24 14.99 -19.33 -8.47
N TYR A 25 14.19 -19.39 -7.41
CA TYR A 25 13.72 -18.23 -6.65
C TYR A 25 14.45 -18.04 -5.31
N ARG A 26 15.50 -18.82 -5.02
CA ARG A 26 16.20 -18.80 -3.72
C ARG A 26 16.63 -17.39 -3.29
N GLU A 27 17.17 -16.58 -4.21
CA GLU A 27 17.57 -15.20 -3.91
C GLU A 27 16.38 -14.32 -3.48
N MET A 28 15.23 -14.47 -4.14
CA MET A 28 14.01 -13.75 -3.79
C MET A 28 13.44 -14.22 -2.45
N ASP A 29 13.48 -15.53 -2.18
CA ASP A 29 13.08 -16.11 -0.90
C ASP A 29 13.94 -15.58 0.24
N GLU A 30 15.27 -15.60 0.09
CA GLU A 30 16.21 -15.11 1.10
C GLU A 30 16.03 -13.62 1.37
N THR A 31 15.84 -12.82 0.32
CA THR A 31 15.56 -11.38 0.41
C THR A 31 14.27 -11.11 1.17
N THR A 32 13.20 -11.84 0.84
CA THR A 32 11.89 -11.69 1.49
C THR A 32 11.94 -12.13 2.95
N ASP A 33 12.57 -13.26 3.24
CA ASP A 33 12.74 -13.77 4.61
C ASP A 33 13.57 -12.77 5.46
N ALA A 34 14.58 -12.13 4.88
CA ALA A 34 15.35 -11.08 5.55
C ALA A 34 14.50 -9.85 5.86
N LEU A 35 13.73 -9.36 4.87
CA LEU A 35 12.82 -8.23 5.06
C LEU A 35 11.80 -8.47 6.18
N PHE A 36 11.23 -9.68 6.26
CA PHE A 36 10.24 -10.03 7.26
C PHE A 36 10.85 -10.04 8.67
N ARG A 37 12.03 -10.67 8.81
CA ARG A 37 12.80 -10.65 10.07
C ARG A 37 13.13 -9.23 10.53
N ASP A 38 13.58 -8.38 9.62
CA ASP A 38 14.02 -7.02 9.95
C ASP A 38 12.85 -6.10 10.30
N ALA A 39 11.71 -6.28 9.63
CA ALA A 39 10.51 -5.47 9.83
C ALA A 39 9.65 -5.95 11.02
N HIS A 40 9.72 -7.23 11.41
CA HIS A 40 8.94 -7.77 12.51
C HIS A 40 9.21 -7.00 13.82
N GLY A 41 8.14 -6.56 14.49
CA GLY A 41 8.23 -5.74 15.69
C GLY A 41 8.73 -4.30 15.49
N LYS A 42 9.23 -3.95 14.29
CA LYS A 42 9.78 -2.63 13.93
C LYS A 42 9.01 -1.94 12.79
N GLN A 43 7.80 -2.43 12.50
CA GLN A 43 6.91 -1.82 11.52
C GLN A 43 6.76 -0.32 11.80
N LEU A 44 6.96 0.51 10.76
CA LEU A 44 6.94 1.97 10.85
C LEU A 44 5.61 2.50 11.43
N GLY A 45 4.50 1.86 11.06
CA GLY A 45 3.16 2.29 11.43
C GLY A 45 2.88 2.15 12.94
N ASN A 46 2.33 3.21 13.53
CA ASN A 46 1.72 3.15 14.85
C ASN A 46 0.28 2.64 14.72
N GLN A 47 0.05 1.36 15.06
CA GLN A 47 -1.25 0.70 14.90
C GLN A 47 -2.34 1.41 15.70
N LYS A 48 -2.06 1.78 16.96
CA LYS A 48 -3.03 2.45 17.83
C LYS A 48 -3.49 3.77 17.22
N LYS A 49 -2.54 4.58 16.72
CA LYS A 49 -2.87 5.86 16.09
C LYS A 49 -3.62 5.67 14.77
N GLY A 50 -3.24 4.68 13.96
CA GLY A 50 -3.94 4.35 12.73
C GLY A 50 -5.41 3.99 12.98
N THR A 51 -5.69 3.12 13.96
CA THR A 51 -7.06 2.75 14.34
C THR A 51 -7.86 3.93 14.89
N GLU A 52 -7.24 4.79 15.71
CA GLU A 52 -7.87 6.00 16.23
C GLU A 52 -8.29 6.95 15.10
N VAL A 53 -7.41 7.19 14.12
CA VAL A 53 -7.72 8.02 12.94
C VAL A 53 -8.85 7.42 12.11
N ILE A 54 -8.85 6.10 11.87
CA ILE A 54 -9.95 5.43 11.16
C ILE A 54 -11.27 5.63 11.90
N TYR A 55 -11.28 5.45 13.22
CA TYR A 55 -12.47 5.65 14.05
C TYR A 55 -12.98 7.09 13.96
N GLU A 56 -12.10 8.08 14.14
CA GLU A 56 -12.44 9.50 14.06
C GLU A 56 -13.02 9.86 12.68
N VAL A 57 -12.43 9.33 11.59
CA VAL A 57 -12.93 9.54 10.22
C VAL A 57 -14.33 8.97 10.02
N LEU A 58 -14.57 7.72 10.42
CA LEU A 58 -15.87 7.06 10.21
C LEU A 58 -16.97 7.61 11.11
N THR A 59 -16.61 8.14 12.28
CA THR A 59 -17.57 8.78 13.21
C THR A 59 -17.70 10.28 13.01
N GLN A 60 -16.91 10.87 12.10
CA GLN A 60 -16.81 12.32 11.86
C GLN A 60 -16.54 13.12 13.15
N THR A 61 -15.66 12.60 14.00
CA THR A 61 -15.23 13.23 15.25
C THR A 61 -13.74 13.60 15.18
N GLY A 62 -13.23 14.29 16.22
CA GLY A 62 -11.79 14.56 16.36
C GLY A 62 -11.18 15.26 15.14
N VAL A 63 -10.12 14.69 14.57
CA VAL A 63 -9.41 15.27 13.41
C VAL A 63 -10.25 15.30 12.13
N ALA A 64 -11.34 14.54 12.08
CA ALA A 64 -12.22 14.43 10.93
C ALA A 64 -13.50 15.28 11.05
N GLN A 65 -13.70 16.01 12.16
CA GLN A 65 -14.89 16.83 12.36
C GLN A 65 -15.03 17.88 11.25
N GLY A 66 -16.21 17.95 10.64
CA GLY A 66 -16.51 18.88 9.55
C GLY A 66 -15.87 18.53 8.20
N ARG A 67 -15.27 17.33 8.07
CA ARG A 67 -14.74 16.81 6.81
C ARG A 67 -15.67 15.76 6.21
N GLU A 68 -15.62 15.62 4.90
CA GLU A 68 -16.23 14.49 4.19
C GLU A 68 -15.41 13.22 4.41
N ILE A 69 -16.09 12.08 4.43
CA ILE A 69 -15.43 10.77 4.52
C ILE A 69 -14.78 10.48 3.16
N PRO A 70 -13.45 10.30 3.09
CA PRO A 70 -12.77 10.07 1.83
C PRO A 70 -13.00 8.63 1.34
N LEU A 71 -13.02 8.44 0.02
CA LEU A 71 -13.02 7.11 -0.59
C LEU A 71 -11.72 6.34 -0.29
N VAL A 72 -10.60 7.05 -0.24
CA VAL A 72 -9.27 6.50 0.04
C VAL A 72 -8.60 7.34 1.12
N LEU A 73 -8.19 6.70 2.23
CA LEU A 73 -7.47 7.34 3.32
C LEU A 73 -6.06 6.74 3.42
N ALA A 74 -5.04 7.49 3.01
CA ALA A 74 -3.66 7.09 3.20
C ALA A 74 -3.26 7.22 4.69
N LEU A 75 -2.65 6.17 5.25
CA LEU A 75 -2.16 6.14 6.63
C LEU A 75 -0.65 5.94 6.64
N GLY A 76 0.07 6.88 7.23
CA GLY A 76 1.53 6.92 7.22
C GLY A 76 2.08 7.88 6.17
N SER A 77 3.20 8.54 6.49
CA SER A 77 3.86 9.51 5.60
C SER A 77 4.42 8.86 4.34
N ASP A 78 4.89 7.63 4.46
CA ASP A 78 5.32 6.76 3.37
C ASP A 78 4.16 6.49 2.38
N ALA A 79 2.99 6.11 2.89
CA ALA A 79 1.80 5.90 2.06
C ALA A 79 1.38 7.18 1.34
N VAL A 80 1.32 8.31 2.05
CA VAL A 80 1.01 9.63 1.45
C VAL A 80 1.99 9.96 0.34
N SER A 81 3.30 9.89 0.60
CA SER A 81 4.34 10.23 -0.38
C SER A 81 4.31 9.30 -1.60
N THR A 82 4.10 8.01 -1.39
CA THR A 82 4.07 6.98 -2.45
C THR A 82 2.87 7.18 -3.36
N ILE A 83 1.66 7.34 -2.79
CA ILE A 83 0.43 7.54 -3.56
C ILE A 83 0.49 8.86 -4.34
N GLN A 84 0.97 9.93 -3.71
CA GLN A 84 1.13 11.21 -4.39
C GLN A 84 2.13 11.14 -5.55
N ARG A 85 3.25 10.42 -5.37
CA ARG A 85 4.24 10.21 -6.43
C ARG A 85 3.62 9.40 -7.58
N PHE A 86 2.97 8.28 -7.27
CA PHE A 86 2.30 7.45 -8.27
C PHE A 86 1.30 8.25 -9.09
N ALA A 87 0.43 9.02 -8.44
CA ALA A 87 -0.58 9.84 -9.13
C ALA A 87 0.05 10.87 -10.09
N ARG A 88 1.14 11.53 -9.68
CA ARG A 88 1.88 12.46 -10.54
C ARG A 88 2.53 11.74 -11.72
N ASP A 89 3.25 10.65 -11.45
CA ASP A 89 3.94 9.86 -12.48
C ASP A 89 2.94 9.37 -13.56
N GLN A 90 1.75 8.92 -13.15
CA GLN A 90 0.70 8.50 -14.09
C GLN A 90 0.12 9.67 -14.88
N ALA A 91 -0.14 10.82 -14.24
CA ALA A 91 -0.64 11.99 -14.94
C ALA A 91 0.37 12.50 -15.99
N ASP A 92 1.66 12.51 -15.65
CA ASP A 92 2.74 12.87 -16.57
C ASP A 92 2.84 11.88 -17.73
N LEU A 93 2.72 10.58 -17.46
CA LEU A 93 2.71 9.55 -18.49
C LEU A 93 1.53 9.73 -19.46
N VAL A 94 0.31 9.88 -18.95
CA VAL A 94 -0.89 10.12 -19.77
C VAL A 94 -0.72 11.37 -20.63
N LYS A 95 -0.21 12.45 -20.04
CA LYS A 95 0.07 13.70 -20.75
C LYS A 95 1.08 13.48 -21.88
N SER A 96 2.17 12.74 -21.64
CA SER A 96 3.22 12.50 -22.62
C SER A 96 2.75 11.68 -23.84
N TRP A 97 1.78 10.79 -23.64
CA TRP A 97 1.20 9.97 -24.70
C TRP A 97 -0.08 10.54 -25.31
N GLY A 98 -0.55 11.70 -24.83
CA GLY A 98 -1.82 12.31 -25.26
C GLY A 98 -1.93 12.51 -26.76
N GLU A 99 -0.84 12.96 -27.42
CA GLU A 99 -0.82 13.15 -28.88
C GLU A 99 -1.01 11.84 -29.67
N VAL A 100 -0.63 10.71 -29.08
CA VAL A 100 -0.78 9.37 -29.68
C VAL A 100 -2.14 8.76 -29.32
N SER A 101 -2.60 8.92 -28.08
CA SER A 101 -3.81 8.28 -27.59
C SER A 101 -5.09 9.04 -27.94
N SER A 102 -5.11 10.37 -27.86
CA SER A 102 -6.32 11.18 -28.08
C SER A 102 -6.92 11.07 -29.49
N PRO A 103 -6.13 10.92 -30.58
CA PRO A 103 -6.70 10.72 -31.91
C PRO A 103 -7.42 9.38 -32.14
N THR A 104 -7.44 8.49 -31.14
CA THR A 104 -8.16 7.19 -31.24
C THR A 104 -9.67 7.31 -31.01
N ASP A 105 -10.17 8.52 -30.75
CA ASP A 105 -11.60 8.80 -30.63
C ASP A 105 -12.37 8.37 -31.90
N SER A 106 -13.51 7.68 -31.70
CA SER A 106 -14.42 7.37 -32.80
C SER A 106 -15.11 8.64 -33.30
N PRO A 107 -15.30 8.83 -34.63
CA PRO A 107 -16.05 9.98 -35.17
C PRO A 107 -17.52 10.05 -34.74
N GLN A 108 -18.08 9.02 -34.10
CA GLN A 108 -19.49 8.98 -33.71
C GLN A 108 -19.69 9.06 -32.20
N GLY A 109 -19.86 10.29 -31.72
CA GLY A 109 -20.59 10.66 -30.52
C GLY A 109 -21.72 11.65 -30.86
N LYS A 110 -22.70 11.19 -31.64
CA LYS A 110 -24.05 11.77 -31.72
C LYS A 110 -25.04 10.69 -31.38
#